data_AF-A0A7C6CNV0-F1
#
_entry.id   AF-A0A7C6CNV0-F1
#
_cell.length_a   1.000
_cell.length_b   1.000
_cell.length_c   1.000
_cell.angle_alpha   90.00
_cell.angle_beta   90.00
_cell.angle_gamma   90.00
#
_symmetry.space_group_name_H-M   'P 1'
#
loop_
_entity.id
_entity.type
_entity.pdbx_description
1 polymer ?
#
loop_
_entity_poly.entity_id
_entity_poly.type
_entity_poly.pdbx_seq_one_letter_code
_entity_poly.pdbx_strand_id
1 'polypeptide(L)'
;MGSGRKHFYDGYFIIIEKNPAVSEAIEHIKDENVSNKIIEYNRYLLKGKRTKKRSILNEISNYVEPILKDRTFPDTTLQSDAGFLINNFHIRHNNLEGPKKQDYTASLNPKQLEEWYDKTYTTLLMLIIANEQRHIQNELKELRKYNWKT
;
A
#
# COMPACT_ATOMS: atom_id res chain seq x y z
N MET A 1 -13.08 24.64 2.60
CA MET A 1 -13.31 23.85 3.83
C MET A 1 -13.79 22.47 3.41
N GLY A 2 -12.93 21.45 3.51
CA GLY A 2 -13.15 20.14 2.90
C GLY A 2 -14.06 19.24 3.73
N SER A 3 -15.18 18.81 3.13
CA SER A 3 -16.14 17.88 3.70
C SER A 3 -15.56 16.46 3.77
N GLY A 4 -15.35 15.95 4.98
CA GLY A 4 -15.02 14.53 5.23
C GLY A 4 -16.30 13.69 5.26
N ARG A 5 -16.29 12.52 4.59
CA ARG A 5 -17.39 11.55 4.69
C ARG A 5 -17.29 10.82 6.04
N LYS A 6 -18.42 10.70 6.72
CA LYS A 6 -18.58 9.97 7.97
C LYS A 6 -18.88 8.51 7.64
N HIS A 7 -17.99 7.60 8.02
CA HIS A 7 -18.31 6.17 8.06
C HIS A 7 -18.63 5.80 9.51
N PHE A 8 -19.76 5.12 9.70
CA PHE A 8 -20.27 4.72 11.01
C PHE A 8 -19.74 3.33 11.34
N TYR A 9 -19.05 3.19 12.46
CA TYR A 9 -18.73 1.91 13.08
C TYR A 9 -18.94 2.09 14.60
N ASP A 10 -19.88 1.33 15.18
CA ASP A 10 -20.11 1.19 16.63
C ASP A 10 -20.10 2.47 17.49
N GLY A 11 -20.73 3.56 17.01
CA GLY A 11 -20.93 4.77 17.82
C GLY A 11 -19.69 5.64 18.04
N TYR A 12 -18.57 5.36 17.36
CA TYR A 12 -17.37 6.20 17.40
C TYR A 12 -17.21 7.04 16.13
N PHE A 13 -16.79 8.30 16.30
CA PHE A 13 -16.39 9.16 15.18
C PHE A 13 -14.93 8.87 14.82
N ILE A 14 -14.68 8.32 13.63
CA ILE A 14 -13.33 8.16 13.09
C ILE A 14 -13.04 9.32 12.15
N ILE A 15 -12.07 10.15 12.51
CA ILE A 15 -11.54 11.19 11.60
C ILE A 15 -10.56 10.51 10.65
N ILE A 16 -10.95 10.38 9.40
CA ILE A 16 -10.11 9.84 8.32
C ILE A 16 -9.79 11.00 7.37
N GLU A 17 -8.52 11.15 7.03
CA GLU A 17 -8.11 12.10 6.02
C GLU A 17 -8.63 11.63 4.65
N LYS A 18 -9.30 12.52 3.90
CA LYS A 18 -9.85 12.14 2.59
C LYS A 18 -8.69 11.85 1.63
N ASN A 19 -8.47 10.59 1.33
CA ASN A 19 -7.43 10.13 0.42
C ASN A 19 -8.06 9.31 -0.72
N PRO A 20 -8.14 9.85 -1.96
CA PRO A 20 -8.70 9.15 -3.10
C PRO A 20 -8.00 7.82 -3.39
N ALA A 21 -6.67 7.76 -3.26
CA ALA A 21 -5.91 6.53 -3.50
C ALA A 21 -6.26 5.43 -2.49
N VAL A 22 -6.57 5.80 -1.24
CA VAL A 22 -7.07 4.85 -0.25
C VAL A 22 -8.43 4.31 -0.63
N SER A 23 -9.34 5.18 -1.07
CA SER A 23 -10.70 4.78 -1.46
C SER A 23 -10.67 3.84 -2.67
N GLU A 24 -9.85 4.19 -3.66
CA GLU A 24 -9.65 3.36 -4.85
C GLU A 24 -9.03 2.01 -4.49
N ALA A 25 -7.95 1.99 -3.71
CA ALA A 25 -7.27 0.76 -3.37
C ALA A 25 -8.17 -0.23 -2.61
N ILE A 26 -8.98 0.23 -1.65
CA ILE A 26 -9.84 -0.67 -0.85
C ILE A 26 -11.04 -1.21 -1.64
N GLU A 27 -11.49 -0.53 -2.69
CA GLU A 27 -12.59 -0.99 -3.54
C GLU A 27 -12.24 -2.31 -4.26
N HIS A 28 -10.95 -2.51 -4.53
CA HIS A 28 -10.43 -3.66 -5.27
C HIS A 28 -9.83 -4.76 -4.37
N ILE A 29 -9.90 -4.58 -3.04
CA ILE A 29 -9.39 -5.55 -2.07
C ILE A 29 -10.53 -6.38 -1.51
N LYS A 30 -10.49 -7.70 -1.75
CA LYS A 30 -11.49 -8.64 -1.25
C LYS A 30 -11.34 -8.96 0.24
N ASP A 31 -10.13 -8.81 0.79
CA ASP A 31 -9.85 -9.09 2.20
C ASP A 31 -10.18 -7.86 3.05
N GLU A 32 -11.32 -7.90 3.74
CA GLU A 32 -11.77 -6.83 4.64
C GLU A 32 -10.74 -6.48 5.72
N ASN A 33 -9.94 -7.43 6.19
CA ASN A 33 -8.90 -7.14 7.17
C ASN A 33 -7.84 -6.23 6.56
N VAL A 34 -7.39 -6.50 5.34
CA VAL A 34 -6.40 -5.68 4.63
C VAL A 34 -6.98 -4.30 4.31
N SER A 35 -8.25 -4.22 3.87
CA SER A 35 -8.95 -2.95 3.65
C SER A 35 -9.01 -2.11 4.93
N ASN A 36 -9.35 -2.73 6.07
CA ASN A 36 -9.34 -2.06 7.37
C ASN A 36 -7.96 -1.56 7.78
N LYS A 37 -6.89 -2.29 7.45
CA LYS A 37 -5.50 -1.89 7.73
C LYS A 37 -5.05 -0.71 6.88
N ILE A 38 -5.44 -0.68 5.61
CA ILE A 38 -5.20 0.45 4.72
C ILE A 38 -5.91 1.69 5.26
N ILE A 39 -7.19 1.58 5.66
CA ILE A 39 -7.92 2.68 6.30
C ILE A 39 -7.26 3.09 7.61
N GLU A 40 -6.84 2.12 8.43
CA GLU A 40 -6.17 2.37 9.72
C GLU A 40 -4.89 3.18 9.52
N TYR A 41 -4.06 2.82 8.54
CA TYR A 41 -2.80 3.53 8.24
C TYR A 41 -3.04 5.01 7.92
N ASN A 42 -4.09 5.32 7.16
CA ASN A 42 -4.45 6.67 6.73
C ASN A 42 -5.08 7.54 7.84
N ARG A 43 -5.21 7.03 9.08
CA ARG A 43 -5.70 7.82 10.21
C ARG A 43 -4.61 8.75 10.74
N TYR A 44 -4.93 10.03 10.87
CA TYR A 44 -4.03 11.04 11.46
C TYR A 44 -3.43 10.61 12.81
N LEU A 45 -4.18 9.87 13.62
CA LEU A 45 -3.79 9.35 14.93
C LEU A 45 -2.63 8.34 14.92
N LEU A 46 -2.16 7.90 13.74
CA LEU A 46 -0.97 7.06 13.61
C LEU A 46 0.33 7.84 13.45
N LYS A 47 0.29 9.17 13.31
CA LYS A 47 1.50 9.99 13.29
C LYS A 47 2.33 9.76 14.54
N GLY A 48 3.61 9.42 14.37
CA GLY A 48 4.53 9.08 15.46
C GLY A 48 4.40 7.64 15.99
N LYS A 49 3.38 6.87 15.58
CA LYS A 49 3.15 5.49 16.04
C LYS A 49 3.88 4.46 15.15
N ARG A 50 5.21 4.59 15.06
CA ARG A 50 6.08 3.80 14.17
C ARG A 50 5.87 2.29 14.27
N THR A 51 5.81 1.72 15.47
CA THR A 51 5.63 0.26 15.66
C THR A 51 4.31 -0.23 15.06
N LYS A 52 3.24 0.57 15.20
CA LYS A 52 1.94 0.25 14.65
C LYS A 52 1.92 0.40 13.11
N LYS A 53 2.54 1.47 12.59
CA LYS A 53 2.75 1.67 11.14
C LYS A 53 3.49 0.48 10.52
N ARG A 54 4.59 0.04 11.15
CA ARG A 54 5.36 -1.14 10.72
C ARG A 54 4.50 -2.40 10.68
N SER A 55 3.72 -2.66 11.73
CA SER A 55 2.82 -3.83 11.78
C SER A 55 1.82 -3.81 10.63
N ILE A 56 1.16 -2.67 10.40
CA ILE A 56 0.21 -2.51 9.30
C ILE A 56 0.89 -2.73 7.95
N LEU A 57 2.06 -2.13 7.71
CA LEU A 57 2.82 -2.31 6.48
C LEU A 57 3.22 -3.77 6.25
N ASN A 58 3.56 -4.51 7.31
CA ASN A 58 3.87 -5.92 7.19
C ASN A 58 2.63 -6.74 6.77
N GLU A 59 1.45 -6.43 7.30
CA GLU A 59 0.19 -7.06 6.89
C GLU A 59 -0.14 -6.76 5.41
N ILE A 60 -0.03 -5.50 4.98
CA ILE A 60 -0.23 -5.11 3.57
C ILE A 60 0.84 -5.79 2.68
N SER A 61 2.09 -5.92 3.15
CA SER A 61 3.16 -6.58 2.40
C SER A 61 2.88 -8.05 2.11
N ASN A 62 2.18 -8.74 3.03
CA ASN A 62 1.77 -10.12 2.82
C ASN A 62 0.66 -10.23 1.78
N TYR A 63 -0.27 -9.27 1.77
CA TYR A 63 -1.33 -9.20 0.77
C TYR A 63 -0.79 -8.99 -0.65
N VAL A 64 0.18 -8.09 -0.84
CA VAL A 64 0.72 -7.78 -2.17
C VAL A 64 1.75 -8.80 -2.69
N GLU A 65 2.13 -9.80 -1.89
CA GLU A 65 3.13 -10.81 -2.25
C GLU A 65 2.84 -11.53 -3.58
N PRO A 66 1.58 -11.91 -3.91
CA PRO A 66 1.27 -12.50 -5.21
C PRO A 66 1.53 -11.53 -6.36
N ILE A 67 1.23 -10.23 -6.17
CA ILE A 67 1.48 -9.19 -7.18
C ILE A 67 2.99 -9.05 -7.40
N LEU A 68 3.79 -9.05 -6.33
CA LEU A 68 5.26 -8.95 -6.41
C LEU A 68 5.93 -10.15 -7.09
N LYS A 69 5.28 -11.31 -7.08
CA LYS A 69 5.77 -12.54 -7.73
C LYS A 69 5.27 -12.71 -9.17
N ASP A 70 4.32 -11.90 -9.60
CA ASP A 70 3.72 -12.01 -10.93
C ASP A 70 4.63 -11.39 -12.00
N ARG A 71 5.24 -12.24 -12.82
CA ARG A 71 6.14 -11.83 -13.93
C ARG A 71 5.43 -11.14 -15.09
N THR A 72 4.10 -11.14 -15.10
CA THR A 72 3.28 -10.53 -16.14
C THR A 72 2.65 -9.20 -15.69
N PHE A 73 3.06 -8.70 -14.52
CA PHE A 73 2.73 -7.35 -14.08
C PHE A 73 3.38 -6.30 -15.01
N PRO A 74 2.63 -5.31 -15.52
CA PRO A 74 3.10 -4.43 -16.59
C PRO A 74 4.11 -3.38 -16.12
N ASP A 75 3.97 -2.85 -14.90
CA ASP A 75 4.89 -1.84 -14.36
C ASP A 75 5.95 -2.49 -13.47
N THR A 76 6.99 -2.99 -14.12
CA THR A 76 8.10 -3.70 -13.44
C THR A 76 8.89 -2.80 -12.49
N THR A 77 8.92 -1.49 -12.72
CA THR A 77 9.62 -0.53 -11.86
C THR A 77 8.85 -0.34 -10.56
N LEU A 78 7.54 -0.11 -10.63
CA LEU A 78 6.69 -0.03 -9.44
C LEU A 78 6.74 -1.32 -8.63
N GLN A 79 6.71 -2.48 -9.31
CA GLN A 79 6.81 -3.79 -8.66
C GLN A 79 8.15 -3.97 -7.94
N SER A 80 9.27 -3.65 -8.60
CA SER A 80 10.61 -3.76 -8.00
C SER A 80 10.80 -2.78 -6.84
N ASP A 81 10.31 -1.55 -6.98
CA ASP A 81 10.43 -0.51 -5.95
C ASP A 81 9.63 -0.88 -4.70
N ALA A 82 8.40 -1.37 -4.88
CA ALA A 82 7.58 -1.88 -3.79
C ALA A 82 8.28 -3.03 -3.03
N GLY A 83 8.84 -4.00 -3.78
CA GLY A 83 9.61 -5.11 -3.22
C GLY A 83 10.87 -4.64 -2.49
N PHE A 84 11.59 -3.67 -3.05
CA PHE A 84 12.78 -3.08 -2.43
C PHE A 84 12.43 -2.41 -1.10
N LEU A 85 11.36 -1.62 -1.06
CA LEU A 85 10.93 -0.88 0.13
C LEU A 85 10.58 -1.82 1.30
N ILE A 86 9.73 -2.82 1.08
CA ILE A 86 9.28 -3.72 2.15
C ILE A 86 10.40 -4.60 2.74
N ASN A 87 11.46 -4.85 1.96
CA ASN A 87 12.57 -5.73 2.35
C ASN A 87 13.74 -4.99 3.04
N ASN A 88 13.89 -3.69 2.78
CA ASN A 88 15.07 -2.93 3.22
C ASN A 88 14.79 -1.91 4.33
N PHE A 89 13.54 -1.49 4.53
CA PHE A 89 13.20 -0.43 5.49
C PHE A 89 12.69 -0.93 6.85
N HIS A 90 13.14 -2.09 7.32
CA HIS A 90 12.72 -2.64 8.62
C HIS A 90 11.20 -2.91 8.68
N ILE A 91 10.59 -3.39 7.60
CA ILE A 91 9.18 -3.78 7.56
C ILE A 91 9.09 -5.28 7.78
N ARG A 92 9.46 -6.08 6.77
CA ARG A 92 9.41 -7.56 6.85
C ARG A 92 10.54 -8.19 7.63
N HIS A 93 11.67 -7.51 7.69
CA HIS A 93 12.91 -8.02 8.26
C HIS A 93 13.49 -7.05 9.27
N ASN A 94 14.31 -7.54 10.19
CA ASN A 94 15.09 -6.63 11.02
C ASN A 94 16.25 -6.07 10.19
N ASN A 95 16.08 -4.86 9.66
CA ASN A 95 17.13 -4.15 8.91
C ASN A 95 17.96 -3.16 9.75
N LEU A 96 17.72 -3.07 11.06
CA LEU A 96 18.44 -2.15 11.94
C LEU A 96 19.72 -2.78 12.50
N GLU A 97 19.72 -4.10 12.65
CA GLU A 97 20.80 -4.87 13.27
C GLU A 97 20.80 -6.32 12.76
N GLY A 98 21.87 -7.06 13.08
CA GLY A 98 21.99 -8.47 12.73
C GLY A 98 22.25 -8.73 11.24
N PRO A 99 22.02 -9.95 10.75
CA PRO A 99 22.49 -10.39 9.44
C PRO A 99 21.75 -9.75 8.25
N LYS A 100 20.58 -9.15 8.47
CA LYS A 100 19.80 -8.43 7.45
C LYS A 100 19.91 -6.92 7.58
N LYS A 101 20.84 -6.42 8.40
CA LYS A 101 21.10 -4.99 8.58
C LYS A 101 21.33 -4.32 7.23
N GLN A 102 20.69 -3.17 7.03
CA GLN A 102 20.95 -2.28 5.90
C GLN A 102 21.55 -1.00 6.45
N ASP A 103 22.77 -0.64 6.02
CA ASP A 103 23.49 0.48 6.62
C ASP A 103 22.74 1.81 6.49
N TYR A 104 22.13 2.07 5.33
CA TYR A 104 21.28 3.24 5.14
C TYR A 104 20.12 3.25 6.14
N THR A 105 19.33 2.17 6.20
CA THR A 105 18.19 2.06 7.11
C THR A 105 18.58 2.18 8.58
N ALA A 106 19.69 1.55 8.98
CA ALA A 106 20.20 1.60 10.34
C ALA A 106 20.72 2.99 10.74
N SER A 107 21.13 3.82 9.77
CA SER A 107 21.56 5.20 10.00
C SER A 107 20.40 6.20 10.17
N LEU A 108 19.17 5.81 9.81
CA LEU A 108 18.01 6.71 9.87
C LEU A 108 17.59 6.97 11.31
N ASN A 109 17.30 8.24 11.62
CA ASN A 109 16.61 8.56 12.87
C ASN A 109 15.13 8.09 12.81
N PRO A 110 14.44 8.00 13.96
CA PRO A 110 13.05 7.51 14.01
C PRO A 110 12.07 8.21 13.08
N LYS A 111 12.23 9.53 12.88
CA LYS A 111 11.36 10.33 12.01
C LYS A 111 11.62 10.03 10.54
N GLN A 112 12.88 9.94 10.13
CA GLN A 112 13.24 9.59 8.76
C GLN A 112 12.78 8.18 8.39
N LEU A 113 12.87 7.22 9.32
CA LEU A 113 12.35 5.87 9.10
C LEU A 113 10.83 5.87 8.96
N GLU A 114 10.11 6.68 9.75
CA GLU A 114 8.67 6.85 9.59
C GLU A 114 8.29 7.51 8.25
N GLU A 115 9.07 8.47 7.75
CA GLU A 115 8.87 9.04 6.41
C GLU A 115 9.01 7.96 5.31
N TRP A 116 9.93 7.01 5.47
CA TRP A 116 10.03 5.85 4.58
C TRP A 116 8.87 4.87 4.71
N TYR A 117 8.27 4.74 5.89
CA TYR A 117 7.02 3.99 6.06
C TYR A 117 5.88 4.63 5.28
N ASP A 118 5.76 5.96 5.31
CA ASP A 118 4.71 6.68 4.59
C ASP A 118 4.90 6.61 3.07
N LYS A 119 6.16 6.66 2.60
CA LYS A 119 6.50 6.38 1.19
C LYS A 119 6.16 4.95 0.80
N THR A 120 6.54 3.97 1.63
CA THR A 120 6.23 2.56 1.38
C THR A 120 4.73 2.33 1.30
N TYR A 121 3.96 2.90 2.23
CA TYR A 121 2.51 2.83 2.21
C TYR A 121 1.94 3.36 0.87
N THR A 122 2.39 4.53 0.44
CA THR A 122 1.96 5.13 -0.83
C THR A 122 2.29 4.22 -2.02
N THR A 123 3.52 3.69 -2.09
CA THR A 123 3.93 2.78 -3.16
C THR A 123 3.09 1.49 -3.16
N LEU A 124 2.75 0.94 -2.00
CA LEU A 124 1.89 -0.25 -1.90
C LEU A 124 0.46 0.02 -2.37
N LEU A 125 -0.11 1.20 -2.07
CA LEU A 125 -1.41 1.60 -2.62
C LEU A 125 -1.36 1.69 -4.15
N MET A 126 -0.32 2.32 -4.69
CA MET A 126 -0.14 2.42 -6.15
C MET A 126 0.01 1.05 -6.80
N LEU A 127 0.73 0.11 -6.16
CA LEU A 127 0.88 -1.25 -6.65
C LEU A 127 -0.48 -1.99 -6.74
N ILE A 128 -1.33 -1.82 -5.73
CA ILE A 128 -2.68 -2.41 -5.70
C ILE A 128 -3.54 -1.82 -6.82
N ILE A 129 -3.57 -0.49 -6.97
CA ILE A 129 -4.33 0.20 -8.01
C ILE A 129 -3.82 -0.19 -9.40
N ALA A 130 -2.50 -0.26 -9.60
CA ALA A 130 -1.91 -0.66 -10.88
C ALA A 130 -2.23 -2.13 -11.22
N ASN A 131 -2.37 -3.00 -10.22
CA ASN A 131 -2.83 -4.37 -10.45
C ASN A 131 -4.29 -4.41 -10.93
N GLU A 132 -5.16 -3.56 -10.38
CA GLU A 132 -6.52 -3.43 -10.90
C GLU A 132 -6.52 -2.87 -12.34
N GLN A 133 -5.74 -1.82 -12.60
CA GLN A 133 -5.62 -1.25 -13.93
C GLN A 133 -5.17 -2.30 -14.98
N ARG A 134 -4.35 -3.27 -14.57
CA ARG A 134 -3.97 -4.40 -15.42
C ARG A 134 -5.15 -5.34 -15.70
N HIS A 135 -6.02 -5.63 -14.72
CA HIS A 135 -7.24 -6.41 -14.94
C HIS A 135 -8.14 -5.73 -15.98
N ILE A 136 -8.39 -4.43 -15.82
CA ILE A 136 -9.13 -3.61 -16.79
C ILE A 136 -8.49 -3.68 -18.18
N GLN A 137 -7.17 -3.55 -18.28
CA GLN A 137 -6.46 -3.63 -19.57
C GLN A 137 -6.61 -5.00 -20.24
N ASN A 138 -6.65 -6.09 -19.46
CA ASN A 138 -6.87 -7.42 -20.01
C ASN A 138 -8.29 -7.58 -20.54
N GLU A 139 -9.30 -7.07 -19.84
CA GLU A 139 -10.67 -7.02 -20.34
C GLU A 139 -10.78 -6.19 -21.62
N LEU A 140 -10.14 -5.02 -21.66
CA LEU A 140 -10.10 -4.17 -22.85
C LEU A 140 -9.42 -4.85 -24.04
N LYS A 141 -8.36 -5.65 -23.82
CA LYS A 141 -7.71 -6.43 -24.90
C LYS A 141 -8.68 -7.44 -25.50
N GLU A 142 -9.49 -8.11 -24.67
CA GLU A 142 -10.53 -9.02 -25.17
C GLU A 142 -11.63 -8.26 -25.92
N LEU A 143 -12.08 -7.13 -25.38
CA LEU A 143 -13.08 -6.28 -26.02
C LEU A 143 -12.60 -5.77 -27.38
N ARG A 144 -11.33 -5.36 -27.53
CA ARG A 144 -10.78 -4.88 -28.80
C ARG A 144 -10.73 -5.93 -29.92
N LYS A 145 -10.97 -7.21 -29.64
CA LYS A 145 -11.09 -8.25 -30.67
C LYS A 145 -12.40 -8.16 -31.46
N TYR A 146 -13.41 -7.48 -30.92
CA TYR A 146 -14.67 -7.22 -31.63
C TYR A 146 -14.53 -6.07 -32.62
N ASN A 147 -15.35 -6.09 -33.67
CA ASN A 147 -15.33 -5.06 -34.71
C ASN A 147 -16.16 -3.85 -34.25
N TRP A 148 -15.53 -2.94 -33.51
CA TRP A 148 -16.14 -1.67 -33.12
C TRP A 148 -16.17 -0.76 -34.35
N LYS A 149 -17.33 -0.62 -34.99
CA LYS A 149 -17.51 0.40 -36.03
C LYS A 149 -17.29 1.77 -35.37
N THR A 150 -16.22 2.45 -35.76
CA THR A 150 -15.97 3.87 -35.48
C THR A 150 -16.73 4.74 -36.48
#